data_AF-A0AAJ1QZG7-F1
#
_entry.id   AF-A0AAJ1QZG7-F1
#
_cell.length_a   1.000
_cell.length_b   1.000
_cell.length_c   1.000
_cell.angle_alpha   90.00
_cell.angle_beta   90.00
_cell.angle_gamma   90.00
#
_symmetry.space_group_name_H-M   'P 1'
#
loop_
_entity.id
_entity.type
_entity.pdbx_description
1 polymer ?
#
loop_
_entity_poly.entity_id
_entity_poly.type
_entity_poly.pdbx_seq_one_letter_code
_entity_poly.pdbx_strand_id
1 'polypeptide(L)'
;MKKPLSLIFLLVLFASCTSQKNSEEFISTTQGRYLFNDNEVIEIYFKEQKLYAKWRGRTDIELLKVNDSAFYMKELNEKILFVSRPQMHIQLAEKREHKGIKYDFRKLKNGEKTPHEYFESQQFDKALDAFKMIQQRDSLNPIISQGTLNRLGYKYIKKEDFDSALEIFKINAILYPNKSNVFDSMAEAYF
;
A
#
# COMPACT_ATOMS: atom_id res chain seq x y z
N MET A 1 19.40 52.14 -49.25
CA MET A 1 18.68 52.18 -47.96
C MET A 1 18.01 50.82 -47.75
N LYS A 2 18.62 49.91 -46.99
CA LYS A 2 18.06 48.59 -46.66
C LYS A 2 17.68 48.62 -45.19
N LYS A 3 16.39 48.45 -44.87
CA LYS A 3 15.92 48.26 -43.49
C LYS A 3 16.07 46.77 -43.13
N PRO A 4 16.71 46.42 -42.01
CA PRO A 4 16.45 45.15 -41.35
C PRO A 4 15.55 45.44 -40.14
N LEU A 5 14.29 45.01 -40.16
CA LEU A 5 13.49 45.04 -38.96
C LEU A 5 12.58 43.82 -38.88
N SER A 6 12.65 43.20 -37.70
CA SER A 6 11.78 42.17 -37.16
C SER A 6 12.14 40.72 -37.49
N LEU A 7 13.14 40.23 -36.78
CA LEU A 7 13.23 38.82 -36.41
C LEU A 7 13.32 38.72 -34.87
N ILE A 8 12.30 39.22 -34.17
CA ILE A 8 12.14 39.03 -32.72
C ILE A 8 10.73 38.49 -32.48
N PHE A 9 10.51 37.23 -32.80
CA PHE A 9 9.34 36.50 -32.30
C PHE A 9 9.57 34.99 -32.34
N LEU A 10 10.62 34.49 -31.69
CA LEU A 10 10.78 33.03 -31.54
C LEU A 10 11.69 32.66 -30.37
N LEU A 11 11.31 32.97 -29.13
CA LEU A 11 12.02 32.45 -27.95
C LEU A 11 11.20 32.47 -26.65
N VAL A 12 9.99 31.92 -26.66
CA VAL A 12 9.22 31.67 -25.41
C VAL A 12 8.50 30.30 -25.43
N LEU A 13 9.18 29.20 -25.81
CA LEU A 13 8.53 27.88 -25.85
C LEU A 13 9.28 26.73 -25.14
N PHE A 14 10.31 26.98 -24.31
CA PHE A 14 11.07 25.87 -23.70
C PHE A 14 11.32 25.97 -22.18
N ALA A 15 10.44 26.63 -21.42
CA ALA A 15 10.56 26.68 -19.95
C ALA A 15 9.37 26.01 -19.23
N SER A 16 8.97 24.83 -19.67
CA SER A 16 8.16 23.92 -18.83
C SER A 16 9.02 22.76 -18.36
N CYS A 17 10.15 23.05 -17.72
CA CYS A 17 10.76 22.07 -16.84
C CYS A 17 9.85 21.92 -15.63
N THR A 18 9.11 20.81 -15.55
CA THR A 18 8.43 20.44 -14.31
C THR A 18 9.48 20.42 -13.20
N SER A 19 9.32 21.28 -12.19
CA SER A 19 10.19 21.27 -11.02
C SER A 19 10.16 19.88 -10.40
N GLN A 20 11.34 19.29 -10.16
CA GLN A 20 11.44 18.01 -9.47
C GLN A 20 10.94 18.08 -8.02
N LYS A 21 10.89 19.29 -7.45
CA LYS A 21 10.41 19.54 -6.08
C LYS A 21 8.89 19.69 -6.04
N ASN A 22 8.30 19.28 -4.93
CA ASN A 22 6.85 19.36 -4.68
C ASN A 22 6.49 20.55 -3.79
N SER A 23 5.29 21.10 -3.99
CA SER A 23 4.79 22.19 -3.15
C SER A 23 4.49 21.72 -1.72
N GLU A 24 4.58 22.62 -0.75
CA GLU A 24 4.28 22.32 0.66
C GLU A 24 2.82 21.86 0.86
N GLU A 25 1.89 22.41 0.07
CA GLU A 25 0.49 21.97 0.07
C GLU A 25 0.36 20.51 -0.39
N PHE A 26 1.05 20.13 -1.47
CA PHE A 26 1.05 18.75 -1.93
C PHE A 26 1.67 17.82 -0.88
N ILE A 27 2.81 18.21 -0.30
CA ILE A 27 3.51 17.44 0.73
C ILE A 27 2.59 17.17 1.93
N SER A 28 2.00 18.21 2.50
CA SER A 28 1.14 18.10 3.68
C SER A 28 -0.12 17.27 3.44
N THR A 29 -0.71 17.37 2.25
CA THR A 29 -1.95 16.64 1.90
C THR A 29 -1.71 15.20 1.48
N THR A 30 -0.58 14.88 0.86
CA THR A 30 -0.27 13.53 0.34
C THR A 30 0.59 12.67 1.27
N GLN A 31 1.37 13.26 2.17
CA GLN A 31 2.13 12.47 3.13
C GLN A 31 1.20 11.60 3.98
N GLY A 32 1.53 10.33 4.14
CA GLY A 32 0.76 9.39 4.96
C GLY A 32 0.76 7.97 4.43
N ARG A 33 -0.09 7.15 5.04
CA ARG A 33 -0.16 5.71 4.79
C ARG A 33 -1.34 5.39 3.88
N TYR A 34 -1.11 4.58 2.85
CA TYR A 34 -2.11 4.19 1.86
C TYR A 34 -2.26 2.69 1.82
N LEU A 35 -3.49 2.21 1.88
CA LEU A 35 -3.81 0.79 1.95
C LEU A 35 -3.71 0.17 0.55
N PHE A 36 -2.59 -0.51 0.26
CA PHE A 36 -2.31 -1.11 -1.05
C PHE A 36 -3.20 -2.33 -1.31
N ASN A 37 -3.43 -3.12 -0.27
CA ASN A 37 -4.48 -4.13 -0.17
C ASN A 37 -4.88 -4.24 1.30
N ASP A 38 -5.75 -5.17 1.68
CA ASP A 38 -6.28 -5.25 3.05
C ASP A 38 -5.25 -5.55 4.15
N ASN A 39 -3.97 -5.68 3.81
CA ASN A 39 -2.91 -5.91 4.78
C ASN A 39 -1.64 -5.09 4.56
N GLU A 40 -1.32 -4.77 3.31
CA GLU A 40 -0.10 -4.07 2.92
C GLU A 40 -0.33 -2.55 2.83
N VAL A 41 0.68 -1.80 3.27
CA VAL A 41 0.65 -0.33 3.29
C VAL A 41 1.82 0.23 2.48
N ILE A 42 1.54 1.24 1.66
CA ILE A 42 2.54 2.13 1.09
C ILE A 42 2.55 3.40 1.95
N GLU A 43 3.66 3.69 2.61
CA GLU A 43 3.84 4.93 3.38
C GLU A 43 4.56 5.96 2.52
N ILE A 44 3.87 7.04 2.17
CA ILE A 44 4.40 8.18 1.41
C ILE A 44 4.97 9.20 2.37
N TYR A 45 6.19 9.65 2.11
CA TYR A 45 6.88 10.68 2.87
C TYR A 45 7.82 11.49 1.95
N PHE A 46 8.38 12.60 2.45
CA PHE A 46 9.20 13.49 1.64
C PHE A 46 10.58 13.77 2.27
N LYS A 47 11.61 13.85 1.42
CA LYS A 47 12.96 14.33 1.75
C LYS A 47 13.34 15.41 0.74
N GLU A 48 13.73 16.60 1.20
CA GLU A 48 14.07 17.72 0.31
C GLU A 48 12.99 18.02 -0.76
N GLN A 49 11.71 17.92 -0.38
CA GLN A 49 10.54 18.06 -1.25
C GLN A 49 10.44 17.04 -2.39
N LYS A 50 11.24 15.97 -2.39
CA LYS A 50 11.10 14.80 -3.27
C LYS A 50 10.29 13.71 -2.57
N LEU A 51 9.50 12.98 -3.35
CA LEU A 51 8.57 11.97 -2.85
C LEU A 51 9.27 10.61 -2.72
N TYR A 52 9.11 10.00 -1.55
CA TYR A 52 9.61 8.68 -1.23
C TYR A 52 8.48 7.79 -0.70
N ALA A 53 8.68 6.48 -0.81
CA ALA A 53 7.79 5.48 -0.25
C ALA A 53 8.53 4.47 0.64
N LYS A 54 7.86 4.01 1.70
CA LYS A 54 8.18 2.76 2.37
C LYS A 54 7.19 1.69 1.93
N TRP A 55 7.71 0.56 1.47
CA TRP A 55 6.89 -0.56 1.01
C TRP A 55 7.68 -1.87 1.02
N ARG A 56 7.07 -2.94 1.51
CA ARG A 56 7.65 -4.31 1.54
C ARG A 56 9.09 -4.37 2.08
N GLY A 57 9.31 -3.74 3.24
CA GLY A 57 10.60 -3.72 3.92
C GLY A 57 11.64 -2.75 3.34
N ARG A 58 11.36 -2.08 2.23
CA ARG A 58 12.17 -0.96 1.72
C ARG A 58 11.69 0.34 2.34
N THR A 59 12.62 1.19 2.78
CA THR A 59 12.32 2.44 3.49
C THR A 59 12.52 3.69 2.64
N ASP A 60 13.22 3.60 1.51
CA ASP A 60 13.73 4.75 0.76
C ASP A 60 13.52 4.59 -0.75
N ILE A 61 12.29 4.24 -1.15
CA ILE A 61 11.94 4.14 -2.57
C ILE A 61 11.70 5.56 -3.09
N GLU A 62 12.61 6.12 -3.89
CA GLU A 62 12.38 7.41 -4.57
C GLU A 62 11.39 7.22 -5.73
N LEU A 63 10.36 8.06 -5.79
CA LEU A 63 9.40 8.06 -6.88
C LEU A 63 9.72 9.17 -7.88
N LEU A 64 9.73 8.82 -9.17
CA LEU A 64 10.08 9.75 -10.23
C LEU A 64 8.88 10.63 -10.54
N LYS A 65 9.01 11.94 -10.33
CA LYS A 65 7.96 12.91 -10.65
C LYS A 65 7.69 12.94 -12.16
N VAL A 66 6.43 12.74 -12.53
CA VAL A 66 5.94 12.89 -13.92
C VAL A 66 5.28 14.26 -14.07
N ASN A 67 4.43 14.62 -13.11
CA ASN A 67 3.85 15.96 -12.95
C ASN A 67 3.46 16.16 -11.47
N ASP A 68 2.72 17.22 -11.14
CA ASP A 68 2.40 17.56 -9.75
C ASP A 68 1.50 16.55 -9.02
N SER A 69 0.77 15.69 -9.74
CA SER A 69 -0.08 14.65 -9.13
C SER A 69 0.30 13.23 -9.56
N ALA A 70 1.24 13.06 -10.48
CA ALA A 70 1.60 11.76 -11.04
C ALA A 70 3.09 11.45 -10.84
N PHE A 71 3.36 10.24 -10.37
CA PHE A 71 4.71 9.76 -10.08
C PHE A 71 4.89 8.33 -10.61
N TYR A 72 6.08 7.96 -11.02
CA TYR A 72 6.41 6.60 -11.38
C TYR A 72 7.15 5.90 -10.23
N MET A 73 6.64 4.75 -9.81
CA MET A 73 7.24 3.88 -8.81
C MET A 73 7.79 2.64 -9.49
N LYS A 74 9.12 2.54 -9.55
CA LYS A 74 9.82 1.45 -10.26
C LYS A 74 9.51 0.07 -9.67
N GLU A 75 9.40 -0.03 -8.36
CA GLU A 75 9.14 -1.26 -7.61
C GLU A 75 7.76 -1.86 -7.91
N LEU A 76 6.77 -1.01 -8.19
CA LEU A 76 5.47 -1.44 -8.69
C LEU A 76 5.47 -1.63 -10.20
N ASN A 77 6.46 -1.05 -10.90
CA ASN A 77 6.40 -0.77 -12.32
C ASN A 77 5.10 -0.03 -12.67
N GLU A 78 4.69 0.95 -11.85
CA GLU A 78 3.42 1.66 -12.03
C GLU A 78 3.58 3.17 -11.99
N LYS A 79 2.71 3.85 -12.74
CA LYS A 79 2.49 5.27 -12.56
C LYS A 79 1.35 5.43 -11.56
N ILE A 80 1.65 6.04 -10.43
CA ILE A 80 0.68 6.35 -9.38
C ILE A 80 0.16 7.78 -9.56
N LEU A 81 -1.11 7.98 -9.27
CA LEU A 81 -1.82 9.25 -9.35
C LEU A 81 -2.34 9.59 -7.95
N PHE A 82 -2.01 10.77 -7.44
CA PHE A 82 -2.58 11.31 -6.21
C PHE A 82 -3.85 12.09 -6.55
N VAL A 83 -4.98 11.60 -6.06
CA VAL A 83 -6.31 12.17 -6.34
C VAL A 83 -6.90 12.71 -5.04
N SER A 84 -7.21 14.01 -5.01
CA SER A 84 -7.63 14.71 -3.79
C SER A 84 -9.13 14.61 -3.48
N ARG A 85 -9.97 14.25 -4.47
CA ARG A 85 -11.44 14.19 -4.33
C ARG A 85 -11.97 12.76 -4.57
N PRO A 86 -13.00 12.30 -3.84
CA PRO A 86 -13.67 12.99 -2.73
C PRO A 86 -12.80 13.09 -1.46
N GLN A 87 -11.79 12.24 -1.35
CA GLN A 87 -10.77 12.26 -0.32
C GLN A 87 -9.43 11.87 -0.94
N MET A 88 -8.32 12.23 -0.29
CA MET A 88 -6.99 11.87 -0.78
C MET A 88 -6.81 10.36 -0.88
N HIS A 89 -6.47 9.87 -2.06
CA HIS A 89 -6.15 8.48 -2.35
C HIS A 89 -5.13 8.36 -3.48
N ILE A 90 -4.55 7.18 -3.63
CA ILE A 90 -3.70 6.84 -4.78
C ILE A 90 -4.52 6.03 -5.78
N GLN A 91 -4.37 6.32 -7.05
CA GLN A 91 -4.82 5.47 -8.15
C GLN A 91 -3.63 4.97 -8.96
N LEU A 92 -3.74 3.78 -9.54
CA LEU A 92 -2.84 3.38 -10.61
C LEU A 92 -3.33 3.99 -11.93
N ALA A 93 -2.41 4.57 -12.70
CA ALA A 93 -2.71 5.01 -14.06
C ALA A 93 -3.06 3.80 -14.93
N GLU A 94 -4.04 3.98 -15.82
CA GLU A 94 -4.54 2.90 -16.65
C GLU A 94 -3.45 2.28 -17.53
N LYS A 95 -3.46 0.94 -17.60
CA LYS A 95 -2.59 0.14 -18.47
C LYS A 95 -3.31 -1.05 -19.08
N ARG A 96 -2.78 -1.54 -20.19
CA ARG A 96 -3.30 -2.72 -20.90
C ARG A 96 -3.31 -3.95 -19.99
N GLU A 97 -2.28 -4.11 -19.18
CA GLU A 97 -2.09 -5.23 -18.25
C GLU A 97 -3.16 -5.26 -17.14
N HIS A 98 -3.77 -4.13 -16.82
CA HIS A 98 -4.85 -4.05 -15.81
C HIS A 98 -6.17 -4.61 -16.32
N LYS A 99 -6.33 -4.80 -17.64
CA LYS A 99 -7.56 -5.32 -18.26
C LYS A 99 -8.82 -4.55 -17.84
N GLY A 100 -8.72 -3.24 -17.71
CA GLY A 100 -9.81 -2.35 -17.30
C GLY A 100 -10.10 -2.32 -15.80
N ILE A 101 -9.36 -3.09 -14.98
CA ILE A 101 -9.47 -3.03 -13.52
C ILE A 101 -8.85 -1.72 -13.02
N LYS A 102 -9.58 -1.01 -12.17
CA LYS A 102 -9.09 0.17 -11.47
C LYS A 102 -8.57 -0.21 -10.09
N TYR A 103 -7.44 0.37 -9.72
CA TYR A 103 -6.81 0.16 -8.44
C TYR A 103 -6.76 1.47 -7.68
N ASP A 104 -7.43 1.48 -6.53
CA ASP A 104 -7.55 2.62 -5.64
C ASP A 104 -7.01 2.25 -4.25
N PHE A 105 -6.07 3.03 -3.74
CA PHE A 105 -5.50 2.87 -2.42
C PHE A 105 -5.94 4.04 -1.55
N ARG A 106 -6.90 3.80 -0.65
CA ARG A 106 -7.36 4.83 0.26
C ARG A 106 -6.24 5.23 1.23
N LYS A 107 -6.22 6.51 1.61
CA LYS A 107 -5.40 6.97 2.72
C LYS A 107 -5.97 6.43 4.04
N LEU A 108 -5.11 5.85 4.86
CA LEU A 108 -5.44 5.40 6.21
C LEU A 108 -5.63 6.61 7.13
N LYS A 109 -6.57 6.51 8.06
CA LYS A 109 -6.74 7.50 9.13
C LYS A 109 -5.55 7.45 10.08
N ASN A 110 -5.35 8.54 10.83
CA ASN A 110 -4.30 8.55 11.84
C ASN A 110 -4.53 7.42 12.86
N GLY A 111 -3.48 6.65 13.16
CA GLY A 111 -3.53 5.50 14.07
C GLY A 111 -4.27 4.27 13.54
N GLU A 112 -4.84 4.30 12.33
CA GLU A 112 -5.49 3.14 11.73
C GLU A 112 -4.46 2.05 11.43
N LYS A 113 -4.76 0.81 11.83
CA LYS A 113 -3.90 -0.35 11.64
C LYS A 113 -4.54 -1.38 10.72
N THR A 114 -3.72 -2.08 9.95
CA THR A 114 -4.14 -3.28 9.20
C THR A 114 -4.36 -4.47 10.15
N PRO A 115 -5.02 -5.55 9.72
CA PRO A 115 -5.18 -6.75 10.55
C PRO A 115 -3.83 -7.28 11.05
N HIS A 116 -2.82 -7.32 10.18
CA HIS A 116 -1.49 -7.78 10.57
C HIS A 116 -0.77 -6.81 11.50
N GLU A 117 -0.96 -5.49 11.37
CA GLU A 117 -0.40 -4.55 12.34
C GLU A 117 -1.05 -4.64 13.72
N TYR A 118 -2.34 -4.95 13.80
CA TYR A 118 -2.97 -5.32 15.08
C TYR A 118 -2.34 -6.60 15.62
N PHE A 119 -2.18 -7.61 14.77
CA PHE A 119 -1.62 -8.90 15.13
C PHE A 119 -0.18 -8.79 15.67
N GLU A 120 0.72 -8.14 14.93
CA GLU A 120 2.12 -7.91 15.32
C GLU A 120 2.26 -7.06 16.58
N SER A 121 1.25 -6.22 16.89
CA SER A 121 1.19 -5.48 18.16
C SER A 121 0.45 -6.23 19.28
N GLN A 122 0.26 -7.55 19.11
CA GLN A 122 -0.41 -8.45 20.05
C GLN A 122 -1.84 -8.03 20.44
N GLN A 123 -2.48 -7.20 19.61
CA GLN A 123 -3.89 -6.83 19.76
C GLN A 123 -4.76 -7.85 19.02
N PHE A 124 -4.72 -9.11 19.47
CA PHE A 124 -5.29 -10.25 18.75
C PHE A 124 -6.81 -10.14 18.54
N ASP A 125 -7.55 -9.62 19.52
CA ASP A 125 -9.00 -9.40 19.37
C ASP A 125 -9.32 -8.45 18.21
N LYS A 126 -8.56 -7.33 18.12
CA LYS A 126 -8.73 -6.37 17.03
C LYS A 126 -8.28 -6.93 15.69
N ALA A 127 -7.24 -7.77 15.69
CA ALA A 127 -6.80 -8.46 14.49
C ALA A 127 -7.88 -9.42 13.99
N LEU A 128 -8.46 -10.23 14.88
CA LEU A 128 -9.56 -11.14 14.58
C LEU A 128 -10.77 -10.39 14.00
N ASP A 129 -11.18 -9.29 14.63
CA ASP A 129 -12.30 -8.48 14.13
C ASP A 129 -12.00 -7.91 12.74
N ALA A 130 -10.78 -7.41 12.52
CA ALA A 130 -10.36 -6.91 11.22
C ALA A 130 -10.33 -8.01 10.14
N PHE A 131 -9.87 -9.21 10.47
CA PHE A 131 -9.91 -10.35 9.55
C PHE A 131 -11.34 -10.81 9.24
N LYS A 132 -12.25 -10.83 10.23
CA LYS A 132 -13.68 -11.11 10.02
C LYS A 132 -14.33 -10.08 9.10
N MET A 133 -14.00 -8.80 9.25
CA MET A 133 -14.50 -7.75 8.36
C MET A 133 -14.06 -7.97 6.91
N ILE A 134 -12.80 -8.39 6.70
CA ILE A 134 -12.33 -8.77 5.35
C ILE A 134 -13.15 -9.95 4.82
N GLN A 135 -13.35 -11.00 5.62
CA GLN A 135 -14.10 -12.18 5.21
C GLN A 135 -15.56 -11.87 4.85
N GLN A 136 -16.22 -10.99 5.61
CA GLN A 136 -17.59 -10.57 5.35
C GLN A 136 -17.71 -9.78 4.05
N ARG A 137 -16.73 -8.93 3.75
CA ARG A 137 -16.72 -8.10 2.54
C ARG A 137 -16.28 -8.88 1.30
N ASP A 138 -15.28 -9.74 1.45
CA ASP A 138 -14.70 -10.57 0.40
C ASP A 138 -14.14 -11.87 0.99
N SER A 139 -14.96 -12.91 0.99
CA SER A 139 -14.59 -14.24 1.53
C SER A 139 -13.49 -14.95 0.73
N LEU A 140 -13.23 -14.52 -0.52
CA LEU A 140 -12.20 -15.08 -1.39
C LEU A 140 -10.89 -14.27 -1.32
N ASN A 141 -10.83 -13.28 -0.44
CA ASN A 141 -9.67 -12.42 -0.32
C ASN A 141 -8.42 -13.25 0.06
N PRO A 142 -7.33 -13.16 -0.73
CA PRO A 142 -6.16 -14.02 -0.55
C PRO A 142 -5.41 -13.80 0.77
N ILE A 143 -5.57 -12.62 1.38
CA ILE A 143 -4.96 -12.27 2.67
C ILE A 143 -5.50 -13.15 3.80
N ILE A 144 -6.79 -13.45 3.77
CA ILE A 144 -7.43 -14.27 4.82
C ILE A 144 -7.55 -15.73 4.44
N SER A 145 -7.12 -16.14 3.24
CA SER A 145 -7.28 -17.54 2.82
C SER A 145 -6.68 -18.48 3.86
N GLN A 146 -7.34 -19.62 4.10
CA GLN A 146 -6.91 -20.62 5.07
C GLN A 146 -5.41 -20.94 4.93
N GLY A 147 -4.93 -21.14 3.69
CA GLY A 147 -3.53 -21.42 3.41
C GLY A 147 -2.58 -20.25 3.71
N THR A 148 -3.01 -19.00 3.50
CA THR A 148 -2.21 -17.82 3.87
C THR A 148 -2.02 -17.72 5.37
N LEU A 149 -3.11 -17.86 6.14
CA LEU A 149 -3.06 -17.82 7.61
C LEU A 149 -2.25 -19.01 8.15
N ASN A 150 -2.38 -20.19 7.55
CA ASN A 150 -1.61 -21.37 7.95
C ASN A 150 -0.11 -21.15 7.77
N ARG A 151 0.30 -20.67 6.59
CA ARG A 151 1.71 -20.34 6.32
C ARG A 151 2.23 -19.26 7.26
N LEU A 152 1.38 -18.32 7.69
CA LEU A 152 1.77 -17.30 8.66
C LEU A 152 2.03 -17.92 10.04
N GLY A 153 1.18 -18.86 10.50
CA GLY A 153 1.42 -19.62 11.73
C GLY A 153 2.75 -20.37 11.72
N TYR A 154 3.03 -21.12 10.65
CA TYR A 154 4.32 -21.81 10.50
C TYR A 154 5.53 -20.87 10.43
N LYS A 155 5.35 -19.64 9.92
CA LYS A 155 6.42 -18.63 9.98
C LYS A 155 6.74 -18.21 11.41
N TYR A 156 5.73 -18.11 12.29
CA TYR A 156 5.97 -17.82 13.70
C TYR A 156 6.57 -19.03 14.43
N ILE A 157 6.12 -20.25 14.16
CA ILE A 157 6.77 -21.49 14.67
C ILE A 157 8.26 -21.49 14.33
N LYS A 158 8.61 -21.22 13.06
CA LYS A 158 10.01 -21.18 12.62
C LYS A 158 10.84 -20.11 13.35
N LYS A 159 10.20 -19.07 13.88
CA LYS A 159 10.82 -18.01 14.68
C LYS A 159 10.77 -18.29 16.19
N GLU A 160 10.25 -19.45 16.61
CA GLU A 160 10.00 -19.83 18.00
C GLU A 160 9.01 -18.90 18.73
N ASP A 161 8.19 -18.16 17.97
CA ASP A 161 7.11 -17.31 18.49
C ASP A 161 5.81 -18.12 18.56
N PHE A 162 5.75 -19.05 19.51
CA PHE A 162 4.64 -19.98 19.66
C PHE A 162 3.33 -19.29 20.05
N ASP A 163 3.39 -18.18 20.80
CA ASP A 163 2.21 -17.39 21.18
C ASP A 163 1.54 -16.81 19.93
N SER A 164 2.31 -16.13 19.07
CA SER A 164 1.78 -15.62 17.80
C SER A 164 1.35 -16.75 16.86
N ALA A 165 2.07 -17.88 16.83
CA ALA A 165 1.65 -19.02 16.02
C ALA A 165 0.27 -19.53 16.45
N LEU A 166 0.06 -19.72 17.75
CA LEU A 166 -1.19 -20.21 18.30
C LEU A 166 -2.35 -19.25 18.02
N GLU A 167 -2.13 -17.94 18.19
CA GLU A 167 -3.18 -16.94 17.95
C GLU A 167 -3.59 -16.86 16.48
N ILE A 168 -2.65 -16.93 15.53
CA ILE A 168 -3.04 -16.92 14.11
C ILE A 168 -3.74 -18.23 13.70
N PHE A 169 -3.38 -19.37 14.30
CA PHE A 169 -4.12 -20.63 14.07
C PHE A 169 -5.53 -20.58 14.65
N LYS A 170 -5.73 -19.99 15.84
CA LYS A 170 -7.08 -19.74 16.39
C LYS A 170 -7.92 -18.87 15.46
N ILE A 171 -7.35 -17.77 14.95
CA ILE A 171 -8.01 -16.92 13.95
C ILE A 171 -8.39 -17.76 12.71
N ASN A 172 -7.46 -18.58 12.20
CA ASN A 172 -7.71 -19.45 11.05
C ASN A 172 -8.87 -20.43 11.32
N ALA A 173 -8.92 -21.03 12.50
CA ALA A 173 -9.99 -21.94 12.91
C ALA A 173 -11.35 -21.25 13.03
N ILE A 174 -11.38 -20.01 13.52
CA ILE A 174 -12.60 -19.20 13.61
C ILE A 174 -13.12 -18.84 12.22
N LEU A 175 -12.23 -18.49 11.28
CA LEU A 175 -12.62 -18.14 9.92
C LEU A 175 -12.99 -19.37 9.07
N TYR A 176 -12.44 -20.55 9.38
CA TYR A 176 -12.64 -21.79 8.63
C TYR A 176 -12.94 -23.01 9.53
N PRO A 177 -14.05 -23.00 10.29
CA PRO A 177 -14.33 -24.02 11.31
C PRO A 177 -14.54 -25.44 10.76
N ASN A 178 -14.82 -25.57 9.46
CA ASN A 178 -15.08 -26.86 8.81
C ASN A 178 -13.84 -27.47 8.12
N LYS A 179 -12.65 -26.93 8.37
CA LYS A 179 -11.40 -27.38 7.73
C LYS A 179 -10.49 -28.04 8.76
N SER A 180 -10.39 -29.37 8.76
CA SER A 180 -9.55 -30.13 9.70
C SER A 180 -8.11 -29.59 9.81
N ASN A 181 -7.49 -29.24 8.67
CA ASN A 181 -6.10 -28.77 8.62
C ASN A 181 -5.80 -27.60 9.56
N VAL A 182 -6.76 -26.73 9.88
CA VAL A 182 -6.53 -25.60 10.79
C VAL A 182 -6.36 -26.06 12.24
N PHE A 183 -7.05 -27.12 12.64
CA PHE A 183 -6.96 -27.71 13.96
C PHE A 183 -5.69 -28.55 14.09
N ASP A 184 -5.32 -29.29 13.04
CA ASP A 184 -4.06 -30.03 12.99
C ASP A 184 -2.87 -29.06 13.15
N SER A 185 -2.86 -27.97 12.38
CA SER A 185 -1.78 -26.97 12.46
C SER A 185 -1.75 -26.25 13.81
N MET A 186 -2.92 -26.03 14.42
CA MET A 186 -3.01 -25.48 15.78
C MET A 186 -2.44 -26.46 16.82
N ALA A 187 -2.69 -27.76 16.69
CA ALA A 187 -2.16 -28.80 17.57
C ALA A 187 -0.62 -28.87 17.49
N GLU A 188 -0.05 -28.71 16.31
CA GLU A 188 1.41 -28.65 16.11
C GLU A 188 2.06 -27.46 16.83
N ALA A 189 1.35 -26.35 17.05
CA ALA A 189 1.90 -25.22 17.80
C ALA A 189 2.02 -25.47 19.32
N TYR A 190 1.35 -26.50 19.84
CA TYR A 190 1.43 -26.88 21.26
C TYR A 190 2.58 -27.85 21.58
N PHE A 191 3.26 -28.40 20.57
CA PHE A 191 4.29 -29.42 20.70
C PHE A 191 5.63 -28.96 20.10
#